data_AF-A0A924SFD1-F1
#
_entry.id   AF-A0A924SFD1-F1
#
_cell.length_a   1.000
_cell.length_b   1.000
_cell.length_c   1.000
_cell.angle_alpha   90.00
_cell.angle_beta   90.00
_cell.angle_gamma   90.00
#
_symmetry.space_group_name_H-M   'P 1'
#
loop_
_entity.id
_entity.type
_entity.pdbx_description
1 polymer ?
#
loop_
_entity_poly.entity_id
_entity_poly.type
_entity_poly.pdbx_seq_one_letter_code
_entity_poly.pdbx_strand_id
1 'polypeptide(L)'
;MFIKEFPRKARNVTSGLIAGTLVEGARGWVAVEDLRIGDAVQSYDGGLARVLGLDRNWVTAAVGAYVLHLPGGALNNCSDLRLLPGQNVLIDTLGDAELPDDVVVLMPAAALEGVLGATRMRIEKPMEVITPRFADDEAIFANSGTLLHCPGIRQTAGQPASDFFTQLDLSQAYAFLQRAYAAPAVHPMRIAA
;
A
#
# COMPACT_ATOMS: atom_id res chain seq x y z
N MET A 1 1.22 -32.31 -11.75
CA MET A 1 0.40 -31.10 -11.92
C MET A 1 -0.40 -30.92 -10.63
N PHE A 2 0.14 -30.17 -9.66
CA PHE A 2 -0.55 -29.92 -8.40
C PHE A 2 -1.57 -28.80 -8.63
N ILE A 3 -2.85 -29.14 -8.56
CA ILE A 3 -3.93 -28.17 -8.52
C ILE A 3 -3.84 -27.53 -7.14
N LYS A 4 -3.37 -26.28 -7.04
CA LYS A 4 -3.51 -25.48 -5.81
C LYS A 4 -5.02 -25.41 -5.52
N GLU A 5 -5.47 -26.03 -4.44
CA GLU A 5 -6.86 -25.91 -3.98
C GLU A 5 -7.16 -24.43 -3.69
N PHE A 6 -8.08 -23.84 -4.44
CA PHE A 6 -8.60 -22.52 -4.15
C PHE A 6 -9.56 -22.63 -2.95
N PRO A 7 -9.31 -21.94 -1.81
CA PRO A 7 -10.19 -22.03 -0.66
C PRO A 7 -11.62 -21.57 -1.01
N ARG A 8 -12.62 -22.39 -0.66
CA ARG A 8 -14.05 -22.26 -1.04
C ARG A 8 -14.80 -21.03 -0.48
N LYS A 9 -14.13 -20.10 0.19
CA LYS A 9 -14.71 -18.81 0.64
C LYS A 9 -13.67 -17.71 0.55
N ALA A 10 -13.77 -16.86 -0.46
CA ALA A 10 -13.06 -15.58 -0.48
C ALA A 10 -13.57 -14.74 0.70
N ARG A 11 -12.65 -14.29 1.58
CA ARG A 11 -12.97 -13.18 2.49
C ARG A 11 -13.01 -11.90 1.67
N ASN A 12 -13.93 -11.00 2.00
CA ASN A 12 -13.86 -9.62 1.52
C ASN A 12 -12.68 -8.95 2.19
N VAL A 13 -11.49 -9.09 1.60
CA VAL A 13 -10.30 -8.37 1.99
C VAL A 13 -10.24 -7.05 1.23
N THR A 14 -9.96 -5.99 1.95
CA THR A 14 -9.84 -4.62 1.44
C THR A 14 -8.40 -4.10 1.52
N SER A 15 -7.54 -4.78 2.29
CA SER A 15 -6.09 -4.55 2.40
C SER A 15 -5.29 -5.86 2.31
N GLY A 16 -3.98 -5.74 2.20
CA GLY A 16 -3.02 -6.81 1.96
C GLY A 16 -2.23 -6.59 0.67
N LEU A 17 -1.07 -7.25 0.59
CA LEU A 17 -0.13 -7.12 -0.51
C LEU A 17 -0.47 -8.14 -1.59
N ILE A 18 -0.61 -7.68 -2.83
CA ILE A 18 -0.92 -8.56 -3.96
C ILE A 18 0.34 -9.33 -4.37
N ALA A 19 0.20 -10.62 -4.67
CA ALA A 19 1.31 -11.44 -5.19
C ALA A 19 2.01 -10.77 -6.38
N GLY A 20 3.33 -10.83 -6.39
CA GLY A 20 4.22 -10.05 -7.26
C GLY A 20 4.74 -8.74 -6.63
N THR A 21 4.21 -8.32 -5.48
CA THR A 21 4.81 -7.24 -4.67
C THR A 21 6.16 -7.71 -4.12
N LEU A 22 7.21 -6.94 -4.33
CA LEU A 22 8.53 -7.20 -3.77
C LEU A 22 8.66 -6.47 -2.44
N VAL A 23 9.09 -7.14 -1.38
CA VAL A 23 9.41 -6.52 -0.10
C VAL A 23 10.91 -6.62 0.19
N GLU A 24 11.46 -5.65 0.92
CA GLU A 24 12.87 -5.67 1.27
C GLU A 24 13.11 -6.66 2.42
N GLY A 25 13.66 -7.83 2.12
CA GLY A 25 14.08 -8.80 3.12
C GLY A 25 15.52 -8.56 3.60
N ALA A 26 15.91 -9.22 4.68
CA ALA A 26 17.27 -9.13 5.24
C ALA A 26 18.43 -9.49 4.28
N ARG A 27 18.14 -10.13 3.14
CA ARG A 27 19.10 -10.52 2.10
C ARG A 27 18.77 -9.93 0.72
N GLY A 28 17.92 -8.90 0.68
CA GLY A 28 17.44 -8.26 -0.53
C GLY A 28 15.95 -8.54 -0.80
N TRP A 29 15.51 -8.10 -1.98
CA TRP A 29 14.10 -8.13 -2.40
C TRP A 29 13.57 -9.55 -2.53
N VAL A 30 12.39 -9.79 -1.94
CA VAL A 30 11.68 -11.07 -1.99
C VAL A 30 10.23 -10.83 -2.40
N ALA A 31 9.68 -11.69 -3.25
CA ALA A 31 8.26 -11.63 -3.58
C ALA A 31 7.43 -11.98 -2.34
N VAL A 32 6.37 -11.22 -2.08
CA VAL A 32 5.56 -11.37 -0.86
C VAL A 32 4.94 -12.77 -0.74
N GLU A 33 4.62 -13.42 -1.87
CA GLU A 33 4.12 -14.79 -1.92
C GLU A 33 5.16 -15.84 -1.50
N ASP A 34 6.45 -15.51 -1.54
CA ASP A 34 7.57 -16.38 -1.17
C ASP A 34 8.04 -16.18 0.28
N LEU A 35 7.54 -15.15 0.98
CA LEU A 35 7.81 -14.93 2.39
C LEU A 35 7.40 -16.14 3.24
N ARG A 36 8.16 -16.35 4.31
CA ARG A 36 7.92 -17.38 5.32
C ARG A 36 7.81 -16.74 6.70
N ILE A 37 7.02 -17.38 7.56
CA ILE A 37 7.00 -17.02 8.98
C ILE A 37 8.43 -17.17 9.52
N GLY A 38 8.89 -16.13 10.21
CA GLY A 38 10.22 -16.02 10.76
C GLY A 38 11.22 -15.25 9.90
N ASP A 39 10.89 -14.97 8.63
CA ASP A 39 11.68 -14.05 7.80
C ASP A 39 11.66 -12.65 8.39
N ALA A 40 12.69 -11.87 8.10
CA ALA A 40 12.84 -10.49 8.52
C ALA A 40 12.75 -9.56 7.31
N VAL A 41 11.92 -8.53 7.41
CA VAL A 41 11.71 -7.51 6.37
C VAL A 41 11.99 -6.12 6.93
N GLN A 42 12.48 -5.23 6.08
CA GLN A 42 12.78 -3.86 6.46
C GLN A 42 11.48 -3.07 6.65
N SER A 43 11.29 -2.53 7.84
CA SER A 43 10.26 -1.57 8.16
C SER A 43 10.79 -0.15 8.26
N TYR A 44 9.86 0.80 8.27
CA TYR A 44 10.12 2.23 8.27
C TYR A 44 10.94 2.69 9.49
N ASP A 45 10.54 2.31 10.69
CA ASP A 45 11.11 2.77 11.97
C ASP A 45 11.62 1.63 12.87
N GLY A 46 11.21 0.39 12.63
CA GLY A 46 11.60 -0.80 13.40
C GLY A 46 12.85 -1.54 12.91
N GLY A 47 13.42 -1.15 11.77
CA GLY A 47 14.53 -1.89 11.16
C GLY A 47 14.06 -3.22 10.57
N LEU A 48 14.77 -4.32 10.84
CA LEU A 48 14.39 -5.65 10.35
C LEU A 48 13.31 -6.30 11.25
N ALA A 49 12.05 -6.08 10.90
CA ALA A 49 10.88 -6.63 11.58
C ALA A 49 10.62 -8.10 11.20
N ARG A 50 10.33 -8.95 12.20
CA ARG A 50 10.12 -10.39 11.99
C ARG A 50 8.67 -10.70 11.64
N VAL A 51 8.45 -11.40 10.53
CA VAL A 51 7.13 -11.91 10.14
C VAL A 51 6.69 -13.00 11.12
N LEU A 52 5.59 -12.76 11.83
CA LEU A 52 5.01 -13.70 12.81
C LEU A 52 3.84 -14.51 12.24
N GLY A 53 3.23 -14.02 11.17
CA GLY A 53 2.11 -14.67 10.50
C GLY A 53 2.00 -14.26 9.03
N LEU A 54 1.35 -15.11 8.25
CA LEU A 54 1.05 -14.86 6.83
C LEU A 54 -0.38 -15.28 6.56
N ASP A 55 -1.29 -14.29 6.53
CA ASP A 55 -2.67 -14.53 6.11
C ASP A 55 -2.74 -14.49 4.58
N ARG A 56 -3.25 -15.57 3.99
CA ARG A 56 -3.40 -15.70 2.53
C ARG A 56 -4.87 -15.71 2.16
N ASN A 57 -5.26 -14.76 1.33
CA ASN A 57 -6.61 -14.58 0.80
C ASN A 57 -6.56 -14.42 -0.71
N TRP A 58 -7.74 -14.32 -1.33
CA TRP A 58 -7.87 -14.11 -2.77
C TRP A 58 -8.95 -13.06 -3.03
N VAL A 59 -8.67 -12.15 -3.95
CA VAL A 59 -9.69 -11.28 -4.54
C VAL A 59 -10.03 -11.80 -5.93
N THR A 60 -11.31 -11.82 -6.26
CA THR A 60 -11.82 -12.32 -7.54
C THR A 60 -12.58 -11.23 -8.29
N ALA A 61 -12.87 -11.49 -9.57
CA ALA A 61 -13.74 -10.64 -10.34
C ALA A 61 -15.14 -10.61 -9.68
N ALA A 62 -15.56 -9.41 -9.26
CA ALA A 62 -16.93 -9.10 -8.84
C ALA A 62 -17.33 -7.77 -9.49
N VAL A 63 -18.64 -7.50 -9.57
CA VAL A 63 -19.13 -6.24 -10.14
C VAL A 63 -18.55 -5.06 -9.37
N GLY A 64 -17.85 -4.16 -10.06
CA GLY A 64 -17.19 -3.00 -9.46
C GLY A 64 -15.88 -3.29 -8.74
N ALA A 65 -15.40 -4.54 -8.69
CA ALA A 65 -14.12 -4.86 -8.09
C ALA A 65 -12.95 -4.43 -8.99
N TYR A 66 -12.01 -3.69 -8.40
CA TYR A 66 -10.80 -3.22 -9.06
C TYR A 66 -9.63 -3.26 -8.09
N VAL A 67 -8.43 -3.26 -8.66
CA VAL A 67 -7.19 -2.90 -7.95
C VAL A 67 -6.66 -1.62 -8.57
N LEU A 68 -5.87 -0.86 -7.84
CA LEU A 68 -5.11 0.23 -8.43
C LEU A 68 -3.80 -0.29 -9.00
N HIS A 69 -3.50 0.13 -10.21
CA HIS A 69 -2.17 0.07 -10.79
C HIS A 69 -1.48 1.39 -10.49
N LEU A 70 -0.33 1.31 -9.82
CA LEU A 70 0.56 2.42 -9.53
C LEU A 70 1.83 2.24 -10.38
N PRO A 71 2.13 3.13 -11.33
CA PRO A 71 3.28 2.95 -12.22
C PRO A 71 4.60 3.09 -11.46
N GLY A 72 5.67 2.48 -11.98
CA GLY A 72 7.03 2.76 -11.52
C GLY A 72 7.34 4.27 -11.50
N GLY A 73 7.97 4.74 -10.43
CA GLY A 73 8.35 6.14 -10.20
C GLY A 73 7.27 7.00 -9.55
N ALA A 74 6.08 6.46 -9.25
CA ALA A 74 4.98 7.24 -8.69
C ALA A 74 5.15 7.56 -7.19
N LEU A 75 5.54 6.58 -6.38
CA LEU A 75 5.76 6.73 -4.93
C LEU A 75 7.07 6.05 -4.51
N ASN A 76 8.17 6.47 -5.14
CA ASN A 76 9.52 5.91 -4.96
C ASN A 76 9.64 4.40 -5.27
N ASN A 77 8.60 3.76 -5.80
CA ASN A 77 8.66 2.42 -6.34
C ASN A 77 9.45 2.41 -7.66
N CYS A 78 10.31 1.43 -7.89
CA CYS A 78 11.07 1.31 -9.14
C CYS A 78 10.32 0.53 -10.24
N SER A 79 9.27 -0.18 -9.86
CA SER A 79 8.45 -1.02 -10.74
C SER A 79 6.98 -0.87 -10.41
N ASP A 80 6.12 -1.26 -11.36
CA ASP A 80 4.68 -1.22 -11.18
C ASP A 80 4.22 -1.99 -9.94
N LEU A 81 3.29 -1.38 -9.22
CA LEU A 81 2.69 -1.94 -8.00
C LEU A 81 1.18 -2.04 -8.19
N ARG A 82 0.59 -3.12 -7.66
CA ARG A 82 -0.87 -3.30 -7.63
C ARG A 82 -1.33 -3.23 -6.19
N LEU A 83 -2.31 -2.36 -5.92
CA LEU A 83 -2.81 -2.08 -4.58
C LEU A 83 -4.30 -2.40 -4.51
N LEU A 84 -4.72 -3.04 -3.43
CA LEU A 84 -6.14 -3.06 -3.08
C LEU A 84 -6.58 -1.63 -2.71
N PRO A 85 -7.83 -1.21 -3.02
CA PRO A 85 -8.27 0.16 -2.75
C PRO A 85 -8.15 0.59 -1.28
N GLY A 86 -8.32 -0.35 -0.34
CA GLY A 86 -8.16 -0.11 1.08
C GLY A 86 -6.74 -0.39 1.61
N GLN A 87 -5.77 -0.79 0.78
CA GLN A 87 -4.38 -0.93 1.24
C GLN A 87 -3.85 0.46 1.61
N ASN A 88 -3.42 0.63 2.86
CA ASN A 88 -2.82 1.88 3.29
C ASN A 88 -1.36 1.96 2.84
N VAL A 89 -0.99 3.14 2.33
CA VAL A 89 0.37 3.54 1.99
C VAL A 89 0.82 4.58 3.01
N LEU A 90 2.01 4.42 3.59
CA LEU A 90 2.58 5.44 4.47
C LEU A 90 3.18 6.56 3.61
N ILE A 91 2.76 7.79 3.87
CA ILE A 91 3.13 8.97 3.09
C ILE A 91 3.76 10.01 4.03
N ASP A 92 4.84 10.64 3.57
CA ASP A 92 5.48 11.77 4.23
C ASP A 92 4.60 13.03 4.09
N THR A 93 4.30 13.64 5.23
CA THR A 93 3.46 14.85 5.35
C THR A 93 4.25 16.04 5.87
N LEU A 94 5.59 15.92 5.97
CA LEU A 94 6.46 16.97 6.45
C LEU A 94 6.26 18.27 5.67
N GLY A 95 5.85 19.31 6.41
CA GLY A 95 5.61 20.64 5.85
C GLY A 95 4.19 20.88 5.33
N ASP A 96 3.26 19.91 5.44
CA ASP A 96 1.85 20.16 5.19
C ASP A 96 1.24 20.96 6.35
N ALA A 97 0.65 22.12 6.04
CA ALA A 97 0.12 23.03 7.05
C ALA A 97 -1.15 22.52 7.76
N GLU A 98 -1.87 21.57 7.17
CA GLU A 98 -3.09 20.99 7.73
C GLU A 98 -2.83 19.70 8.51
N LEU A 99 -1.59 19.19 8.47
CA LEU A 99 -1.10 18.05 9.25
C LEU A 99 0.17 18.44 10.04
N PRO A 100 0.15 19.50 10.86
CA PRO A 100 1.35 20.03 11.50
C PRO A 100 1.95 19.11 12.56
N ASP A 101 1.13 18.22 13.13
CA ASP A 101 1.53 17.31 14.21
C ASP A 101 1.94 15.92 13.71
N ASP A 102 1.66 15.59 12.44
CA ASP A 102 1.96 14.31 11.82
C ASP A 102 3.02 14.50 10.73
N VAL A 103 4.18 13.85 10.87
CA VAL A 103 5.23 13.83 9.82
C VAL A 103 5.05 12.70 8.82
N VAL A 104 4.24 11.69 9.16
CA VAL A 104 3.82 10.62 8.27
C VAL A 104 2.38 10.22 8.59
N VAL A 105 1.62 9.81 7.57
CA VAL A 105 0.24 9.32 7.73
C VAL A 105 -0.02 8.11 6.85
N LEU A 106 -0.98 7.28 7.25
CA LEU A 106 -1.54 6.23 6.41
C LEU A 106 -2.62 6.79 5.50
N MET A 107 -2.45 6.57 4.20
CA MET A 107 -3.39 6.97 3.16
C MET A 107 -3.96 5.74 2.46
N PRO A 108 -5.29 5.60 2.33
CA PRO A 108 -5.87 4.52 1.55
C PRO A 108 -5.49 4.66 0.07
N ALA A 109 -5.01 3.59 -0.56
CA ALA A 109 -4.57 3.61 -1.95
C ALA A 109 -5.63 4.16 -2.90
N ALA A 110 -6.93 3.94 -2.63
CA ALA A 110 -8.04 4.48 -3.39
C ALA A 110 -7.95 5.99 -3.65
N ALA A 111 -7.33 6.77 -2.75
CA ALA A 111 -7.14 8.21 -2.94
C ALA A 111 -6.16 8.55 -4.08
N LEU A 112 -5.28 7.62 -4.45
CA LEU A 112 -4.30 7.81 -5.53
C LEU A 112 -4.92 7.73 -6.92
N GLU A 113 -6.18 7.32 -7.06
CA GLU A 113 -6.81 7.21 -8.38
C GLU A 113 -6.75 8.52 -9.17
N GLY A 114 -6.11 8.51 -10.33
CA GLY A 114 -5.92 9.70 -11.17
C GLY A 114 -4.78 10.62 -10.70
N VAL A 115 -4.08 10.26 -9.63
CA VAL A 115 -2.93 10.98 -9.07
C VAL A 115 -1.66 10.16 -9.32
N LEU A 116 -0.55 10.82 -9.64
CA LEU A 116 0.75 10.16 -9.91
C LEU A 116 0.69 9.05 -10.99
N GLY A 117 -0.25 9.18 -11.93
CA GLY A 117 -0.48 8.21 -13.00
C GLY A 117 -1.17 6.91 -12.56
N ALA A 118 -1.66 6.81 -11.32
CA ALA A 118 -2.34 5.61 -10.85
C ALA A 118 -3.72 5.46 -11.50
N THR A 119 -4.04 4.23 -11.91
CA THR A 119 -5.28 3.93 -12.66
C THR A 119 -5.98 2.69 -12.12
N ARG A 120 -7.31 2.64 -12.28
CA ARG A 120 -8.08 1.43 -11.96
C ARG A 120 -7.77 0.32 -12.96
N MET A 121 -7.44 -0.86 -12.43
CA MET A 121 -7.30 -2.10 -13.18
C MET A 121 -8.42 -3.07 -12.76
N ARG A 122 -9.18 -3.57 -13.74
CA ARG A 122 -10.21 -4.59 -13.49
C ARG A 122 -9.56 -5.92 -13.09
N ILE A 123 -10.15 -6.60 -12.11
CA ILE A 123 -9.74 -7.95 -11.74
C ILE A 123 -10.29 -8.94 -12.78
N GLU A 124 -9.43 -9.46 -13.65
CA GLU A 124 -9.83 -10.44 -14.67
C GLU A 124 -9.61 -11.89 -14.25
N LYS A 125 -8.63 -12.12 -13.36
CA LYS A 125 -8.28 -13.41 -12.80
C LYS A 125 -8.16 -13.28 -11.28
N PRO A 126 -8.43 -14.33 -10.49
CA PRO A 126 -8.17 -14.31 -9.06
C PRO A 126 -6.73 -13.89 -8.76
N MET A 127 -6.56 -12.99 -7.80
CA MET A 127 -5.26 -12.50 -7.36
C MET A 127 -5.05 -12.91 -5.90
N GLU A 128 -3.91 -13.53 -5.61
CA GLU A 128 -3.54 -13.88 -4.23
C GLU A 128 -3.17 -12.60 -3.49
N VAL A 129 -3.68 -12.46 -2.28
CA VAL A 129 -3.42 -11.36 -1.36
C VAL A 129 -2.78 -11.95 -0.10
N ILE A 130 -1.59 -11.47 0.21
CA ILE A 130 -0.80 -11.91 1.34
C ILE A 130 -0.71 -10.75 2.32
N THR A 131 -1.06 -10.99 3.58
CA THR A 131 -0.90 -10.02 4.66
C THR A 131 0.18 -10.53 5.62
N PRO A 132 1.43 -10.05 5.51
CA PRO A 132 2.44 -10.24 6.54
C PRO A 132 1.95 -9.65 7.87
N ARG A 133 2.16 -10.39 8.96
CA ARG A 133 1.73 -10.02 10.31
C ARG A 133 2.95 -9.86 11.21
N PHE A 134 2.99 -8.79 11.98
CA PHE A 134 4.11 -8.44 12.86
C PHE A 134 3.70 -8.40 14.33
N ALA A 135 4.62 -8.10 15.24
CA ALA A 135 4.28 -7.98 16.66
C ALA A 135 3.25 -6.85 16.87
N ASP A 136 3.56 -5.69 16.31
CA ASP A 136 2.74 -4.49 16.24
C ASP A 136 2.61 -4.06 14.76
N ASP A 137 2.02 -2.90 14.49
CA ASP A 137 1.87 -2.42 13.11
C ASP A 137 3.20 -2.02 12.51
N GLU A 138 3.40 -2.36 11.25
CA GLU A 138 4.62 -2.00 10.52
C GLU A 138 4.24 -1.35 9.20
N ALA A 139 5.01 -0.38 8.75
CA ALA A 139 5.07 0.02 7.36
C ALA A 139 6.34 -0.57 6.75
N ILE A 140 6.21 -1.42 5.73
CA ILE A 140 7.34 -2.14 5.13
C ILE A 140 7.66 -1.63 3.73
N PHE A 141 8.94 -1.66 3.37
CA PHE A 141 9.40 -1.23 2.05
C PHE A 141 8.94 -2.22 0.97
N ALA A 142 8.32 -1.67 -0.07
CA ALA A 142 7.80 -2.39 -1.22
C ALA A 142 8.30 -1.78 -2.53
N ASN A 143 8.70 -2.66 -3.45
CA ASN A 143 9.17 -2.34 -4.79
C ASN A 143 10.19 -1.17 -4.82
N SER A 144 11.19 -1.17 -3.92
CA SER A 144 12.06 -0.04 -3.56
C SER A 144 11.50 0.87 -2.46
N GLY A 145 10.88 2.00 -2.80
CA GLY A 145 10.64 3.05 -1.82
C GLY A 145 9.21 3.20 -1.31
N THR A 146 8.23 2.48 -1.85
CA THR A 146 6.84 2.61 -1.37
C THR A 146 6.69 1.91 -0.02
N LEU A 147 6.10 2.57 0.96
CA LEU A 147 5.87 1.99 2.28
C LEU A 147 4.42 1.51 2.41
N LEU A 148 4.23 0.20 2.62
CA LEU A 148 2.91 -0.41 2.73
C LEU A 148 2.64 -0.86 4.16
N HIS A 149 1.50 -0.45 4.70
CA HIS A 149 1.06 -0.86 6.03
C HIS A 149 0.75 -2.36 6.09
N CYS A 150 1.22 -2.99 7.17
CA CYS A 150 0.94 -4.35 7.55
C CYS A 150 0.51 -4.40 9.03
N PRO A 151 -0.63 -5.03 9.35
CA PRO A 151 -1.16 -5.04 10.71
C PRO A 151 -0.40 -5.99 11.65
N GLY A 152 -0.30 -5.60 12.92
CA GLY A 152 0.18 -6.48 13.98
C GLY A 152 -0.71 -7.73 14.17
N ILE A 153 -0.19 -8.78 14.80
CA ILE A 153 -0.89 -10.07 15.01
C ILE A 153 -2.19 -9.94 15.83
N ARG A 154 -2.35 -8.86 16.60
CA ARG A 154 -3.54 -8.60 17.43
C ARG A 154 -4.72 -8.02 16.63
N GLN A 155 -4.45 -7.45 15.46
CA GLN A 155 -5.47 -6.84 14.61
C GLN A 155 -6.10 -7.86 13.64
N THR A 156 -7.11 -7.44 12.88
CA THR A 156 -7.75 -8.29 11.87
C THR A 156 -7.04 -8.16 10.53
N ALA A 157 -6.52 -9.27 9.99
CA ALA A 157 -5.91 -9.26 8.65
C ALA A 157 -6.92 -8.93 7.54
N GLY A 158 -6.43 -8.24 6.51
CA GLY A 158 -7.21 -7.91 5.32
C GLY A 158 -8.20 -6.76 5.49
N GLN A 159 -8.13 -6.03 6.60
CA GLN A 159 -8.83 -4.76 6.82
C GLN A 159 -7.80 -3.66 7.11
N PRO A 160 -7.98 -2.43 6.60
CA PRO A 160 -7.14 -1.31 6.98
C PRO A 160 -7.53 -0.82 8.38
N ALA A 161 -6.63 -1.03 9.33
CA ALA A 161 -6.71 -0.44 10.65
C ALA A 161 -5.29 -0.24 11.17
N SER A 162 -5.04 0.86 11.86
CA SER A 162 -3.82 1.02 12.64
C SER A 162 -4.10 1.67 13.98
N ASP A 163 -3.43 1.21 15.02
CA ASP A 163 -3.45 1.82 16.36
C ASP A 163 -2.23 2.74 16.58
N PHE A 164 -1.29 2.76 15.62
CA PHE A 164 0.00 3.46 15.73
C PHE A 164 0.10 4.68 14.82
N PHE A 165 -0.29 4.53 13.54
CA PHE A 165 -0.21 5.64 12.59
C PHE A 165 -1.53 6.39 12.48
N THR A 166 -1.46 7.71 12.37
CA THR A 166 -2.62 8.53 11.97
C THR A 166 -3.08 8.08 10.58
N GLN A 167 -4.36 7.73 10.46
CA GLN A 167 -4.96 7.28 9.20
C GLN A 167 -5.91 8.34 8.65
N LEU A 168 -5.66 8.76 7.41
CA LEU A 168 -6.54 9.67 6.69
C LEU A 168 -7.76 8.90 6.16
N ASP A 169 -8.94 9.49 6.29
CA ASP A 169 -10.09 9.09 5.47
C ASP A 169 -9.90 9.53 4.01
N LEU A 170 -10.80 9.11 3.12
CA LEU A 170 -10.69 9.46 1.69
C LEU A 170 -10.78 10.97 1.44
N SER A 171 -11.61 11.69 2.19
CA SER A 171 -11.76 13.14 2.03
C SER A 171 -10.49 13.87 2.43
N GLN A 172 -9.91 13.50 3.58
CA GLN A 172 -8.64 14.02 4.07
C GLN A 172 -7.49 13.67 3.11
N ALA A 173 -7.45 12.42 2.61
CA ALA A 173 -6.45 11.97 1.65
C ALA A 173 -6.52 12.76 0.33
N TYR A 174 -7.72 12.97 -0.23
CA TYR A 174 -7.86 13.80 -1.43
C TYR A 174 -7.44 15.24 -1.19
N ALA A 175 -7.82 15.83 -0.05
CA ALA A 175 -7.44 17.20 0.30
C ALA A 175 -5.91 17.33 0.42
N PHE A 176 -5.26 16.36 1.07
CA PHE A 176 -3.80 16.30 1.15
C PHE A 176 -3.17 16.18 -0.24
N LEU A 177 -3.62 15.22 -1.07
CA LEU A 177 -3.06 15.01 -2.41
C LEU A 177 -3.23 16.24 -3.31
N GLN A 178 -4.35 16.97 -3.18
CA GLN A 178 -4.55 18.24 -3.88
C GLN A 178 -3.54 19.29 -3.48
N ARG A 179 -3.14 19.37 -2.20
CA ARG A 179 -2.10 20.31 -1.75
C ARG A 179 -0.70 19.86 -2.16
N ALA A 180 -0.39 18.57 -1.97
CA ALA A 180 0.93 18.00 -2.18
C ALA A 180 1.30 17.84 -3.67
N TYR A 181 0.31 17.56 -4.53
CA TYR A 181 0.52 17.20 -5.93
C TYR A 181 -0.30 18.05 -6.92
N ALA A 182 -0.90 19.17 -6.48
CA ALA A 182 -1.39 20.16 -7.43
C ALA A 182 -0.24 20.61 -8.35
N ALA A 183 -0.53 20.67 -9.66
CA ALA A 183 0.39 21.30 -10.60
C ALA A 183 0.71 22.72 -10.08
N PRO A 184 1.99 23.17 -10.15
CA PRO A 184 2.31 24.54 -9.78
C PRO A 184 1.42 25.47 -10.61
N ALA A 185 0.79 26.44 -9.95
CA ALA A 185 0.01 27.46 -10.65
C ALA A 185 0.91 28.05 -11.74
N VAL A 186 0.57 27.80 -13.01
CA VAL A 186 1.25 28.44 -14.14
C VAL A 186 0.98 29.92 -13.98
N HIS A 187 1.93 30.65 -13.39
CA HIS A 187 1.88 32.10 -13.38
C HIS A 187 2.01 32.51 -14.85
N PRO A 188 1.02 33.18 -15.46
CA PRO A 188 1.22 33.70 -16.80
C PRO A 188 2.42 34.63 -16.75
N MET A 189 3.47 34.24 -17.47
CA MET A 189 4.68 35.02 -17.65
C MET A 189 4.25 36.42 -18.11
N ARG A 190 4.35 37.40 -17.21
CA ARG A 190 4.12 38.80 -17.56
C ARG A 190 5.21 39.20 -18.54
N ILE A 191 4.90 39.16 -19.83
CA ILE A 191 5.71 39.81 -20.86
C ILE A 191 5.57 41.30 -20.57
N ALA A 192 6.60 41.90 -19.98
CA ALA A 192 6.71 43.35 -19.92
C ALA A 192 6.91 43.85 -21.35
N ALA A 193 6.00 44.71 -21.79
CA ALA A 193 6.14 45.52 -23.01
C ALA A 193 6.92 46.79 -22.71
#